data_AF-A0A6B3GC54-F1
#
_entry.id   AF-A0A6B3GC54-F1
#
_cell.length_a   1.000
_cell.length_b   1.000
_cell.length_c   1.000
_cell.angle_alpha   90.00
_cell.angle_beta   90.00
_cell.angle_gamma   90.00
#
_symmetry.space_group_name_H-M   'P 1'
#
loop_
_entity.id
_entity.type
_entity.pdbx_description
1 polymer ?
#
loop_
_entity_poly.entity_id
_entity_poly.type
_entity_poly.pdbx_seq_one_letter_code
_entity_poly.pdbx_strand_id
1 'polypeptide(L)'
;EAQVFAPTGSGDSKNTAARIYTFKRQVLEFRRAAGPLTAPMARLSAAGVPFVHEHAQPFFRDVADHLTRANEQVEGLDRLLSDILSAHLAQMGVRQNDDMRKISAW
;
A
#
# COMPACT_ATOMS: atom_id res chain seq x y z
N GLU A 1 -17.34 -13.21 18.38
CA GLU A 1 -17.47 -13.26 16.90
C GLU A 1 -18.72 -12.58 16.32
N ALA A 2 -19.69 -12.11 17.14
CA ALA A 2 -20.95 -11.55 16.62
C ALA A 2 -20.99 -10.01 16.42
N GLN A 3 -19.93 -9.26 16.72
CA GLN A 3 -19.93 -7.78 16.60
C GLN A 3 -19.50 -7.25 15.22
N VAL A 4 -19.07 -8.12 14.29
CA VAL A 4 -18.59 -7.72 12.95
C VAL A 4 -19.74 -7.46 11.97
N PHE A 5 -20.98 -7.84 12.31
CA PHE A 5 -22.15 -7.74 11.42
C PHE A 5 -23.18 -6.68 11.84
N ALA A 6 -22.85 -5.78 12.75
CA ALA A 6 -23.75 -4.65 13.04
C ALA A 6 -23.91 -3.78 11.78
N PRO A 7 -25.12 -3.28 11.46
CA PRO A 7 -25.36 -2.42 10.31
C PRO A 7 -24.77 -1.04 10.62
N THR A 8 -23.46 -0.92 10.47
CA THR A 8 -22.74 0.35 10.53
C THR A 8 -23.18 1.18 9.35
N GLY A 9 -23.83 2.31 9.63
CA GLY A 9 -24.46 3.17 8.62
C GLY A 9 -23.49 3.62 7.53
N SER A 10 -24.04 4.19 6.47
CA SER A 10 -23.31 4.73 5.31
C SER A 10 -22.13 5.67 5.67
N GLY A 11 -22.10 6.24 6.87
CA GLY A 11 -20.98 7.00 7.42
C GLY A 11 -19.71 6.18 7.70
N ASP A 12 -19.82 4.97 8.24
CA ASP A 12 -18.66 4.12 8.58
C ASP A 12 -18.02 3.49 7.34
N SER A 13 -18.83 3.20 6.32
CA SER A 13 -18.34 2.69 5.05
C SER A 13 -17.58 3.76 4.25
N LYS A 14 -18.09 5.00 4.22
CA LYS A 14 -17.37 6.15 3.64
C LYS A 14 -16.07 6.43 4.41
N ASN A 15 -16.09 6.31 5.73
CA ASN A 15 -14.91 6.42 6.57
C ASN A 15 -13.86 5.36 6.24
N THR A 16 -14.28 4.11 6.04
CA THR A 16 -13.39 3.00 5.68
C THR A 16 -12.70 3.22 4.33
N ALA A 17 -13.45 3.59 3.28
CA ALA A 17 -12.86 3.90 1.98
C ALA A 17 -11.87 5.08 2.06
N ALA A 18 -12.21 6.14 2.79
CA ALA A 18 -11.32 7.30 2.99
C ALA A 18 -10.00 6.91 3.70
N ARG A 19 -10.07 6.01 4.68
CA ARG A 19 -8.86 5.46 5.35
C ARG A 19 -8.00 4.66 4.38
N ILE A 20 -8.60 3.81 3.54
CA ILE A 20 -7.87 3.04 2.52
C ILE A 20 -7.16 3.97 1.53
N TYR A 21 -7.85 5.01 1.04
CA TYR A 21 -7.24 6.02 0.16
C TYR A 21 -6.09 6.78 0.83
N THR A 22 -6.22 7.09 2.13
CA THR A 22 -5.16 7.74 2.90
C THR A 22 -3.91 6.85 2.94
N PHE A 23 -4.06 5.56 3.24
CA PHE A 23 -2.94 4.62 3.21
C PHE A 23 -2.36 4.47 1.81
N LYS A 24 -3.20 4.41 0.77
CA LYS A 24 -2.73 4.32 -0.62
C LYS A 24 -1.87 5.53 -1.01
N ARG A 25 -2.26 6.72 -0.56
CA ARG A 25 -1.46 7.94 -0.74
C ARG A 25 -0.12 7.86 -0.01
N GLN A 26 -0.10 7.40 1.23
CA GLN A 26 1.15 7.24 2.00
C GLN A 26 2.10 6.23 1.34
N VAL A 27 1.58 5.10 0.85
CA VAL A 27 2.35 4.10 0.09
C VAL A 27 2.93 4.70 -1.19
N LEU A 28 2.13 5.48 -1.92
CA LEU A 28 2.58 6.17 -3.13
C LEU A 28 3.65 7.23 -2.83
N GLU A 29 3.50 8.00 -1.75
CA GLU A 29 4.50 8.98 -1.31
C GLU A 29 5.81 8.29 -0.94
N PHE A 30 5.75 7.16 -0.22
CA PHE A 30 6.95 6.36 0.06
C PHE A 30 7.61 5.85 -1.21
N ARG A 31 6.84 5.27 -2.15
CA ARG A 31 7.36 4.79 -3.45
C ARG A 31 8.08 5.89 -4.23
N ARG A 32 7.51 7.10 -4.25
CA ARG A 32 8.10 8.26 -4.92
C ARG A 32 9.40 8.72 -4.27
N ALA A 33 9.54 8.56 -2.96
CA ALA A 33 10.76 8.89 -2.24
C ALA A 33 11.84 7.80 -2.35
N ALA A 34 11.46 6.54 -2.20
CA ALA A 34 12.38 5.41 -2.12
C ALA A 34 12.81 4.87 -3.50
N GLY A 35 11.91 4.82 -4.47
CA GLY A 35 12.19 4.26 -5.80
C GLY A 35 13.39 4.91 -6.52
N PRO A 36 13.52 6.24 -6.55
CA PRO A 36 14.66 6.91 -7.18
C PRO A 36 16.01 6.62 -6.51
N LEU A 37 16.04 6.13 -5.28
CA LEU A 37 17.27 5.83 -4.54
C LEU A 37 17.90 4.49 -4.97
N THR A 38 17.17 3.61 -5.67
CA THR A 38 17.67 2.27 -6.04
C THR A 38 18.90 2.35 -6.92
N ALA A 39 18.85 3.17 -7.98
CA ALA A 39 19.96 3.34 -8.91
C ALA A 39 21.24 3.94 -8.25
N PRO A 40 21.17 5.05 -7.48
CA PRO A 40 22.35 5.59 -6.83
C PRO A 40 22.91 4.66 -5.75
N MET A 41 22.07 3.94 -4.98
CA MET A 41 22.57 2.97 -3.99
C MET A 41 23.28 1.79 -4.66
N ALA A 42 22.71 1.26 -5.75
CA ALA A 42 23.38 0.22 -6.55
C ALA A 42 24.74 0.71 -7.09
N ARG A 43 24.80 1.95 -7.61
CA ARG A 43 26.06 2.54 -8.09
C ARG A 43 27.10 2.69 -6.98
N LEU A 44 26.71 3.19 -5.81
CA LEU A 44 27.62 3.39 -4.67
C LEU A 44 28.11 2.07 -4.05
N SER A 45 27.34 0.99 -4.22
CA SER A 45 27.75 -0.36 -3.81
C SER A 45 28.77 -1.02 -4.76
N ALA A 46 28.98 -0.44 -5.95
CA ALA A 46 29.92 -0.94 -6.94
C ALA A 46 31.35 -0.43 -6.69
N ALA A 47 32.35 -1.21 -7.14
CA ALA A 47 33.75 -0.82 -7.06
C ALA A 47 34.08 0.30 -8.06
N GLY A 48 35.05 1.15 -7.71
CA GLY A 48 35.60 2.16 -8.62
C GLY A 48 34.80 3.47 -8.71
N VAL A 49 33.88 3.74 -7.79
CA VAL A 49 33.22 5.06 -7.70
C VAL A 49 34.22 6.08 -7.14
N PRO A 50 34.51 7.19 -7.87
CA PRO A 50 35.39 8.23 -7.37
C PRO A 50 34.90 8.78 -6.02
N PHE A 51 35.85 9.06 -5.11
CA PHE A 51 35.59 9.62 -3.79
C PHE A 51 34.80 8.72 -2.82
N VAL A 52 34.56 7.45 -3.16
CA VAL A 52 33.98 6.45 -2.24
C VAL A 52 35.09 5.52 -1.78
N HIS A 53 35.33 5.47 -0.47
CA HIS A 53 36.32 4.56 0.10
C HIS A 53 35.84 3.10 -0.04
N GLU A 54 36.74 2.18 -0.37
CA GLU A 54 36.40 0.76 -0.54
C GLU A 54 35.72 0.14 0.69
N HIS A 55 36.18 0.48 1.90
CA HIS A 55 35.54 0.09 3.16
C HIS A 55 34.08 0.56 3.34
N ALA A 56 33.63 1.57 2.58
CA ALA A 56 32.24 2.03 2.62
C ALA A 56 31.29 1.19 1.75
N GLN A 57 31.80 0.42 0.78
CA GLN A 57 30.99 -0.37 -0.17
C GLN A 57 30.05 -1.38 0.51
N PRO A 58 30.45 -2.13 1.57
CA PRO A 58 29.54 -3.05 2.25
C PRO A 58 28.34 -2.35 2.88
N PHE A 59 28.51 -1.12 3.38
CA PHE A 59 27.43 -0.33 3.94
C PHE A 59 26.46 0.14 2.86
N PHE A 60 26.96 0.60 1.70
CA PHE A 60 26.08 0.93 0.57
C PHE A 60 25.33 -0.27 0.01
N ARG A 61 25.96 -1.46 0.02
CA ARG A 61 25.30 -2.72 -0.34
C ARG A 61 24.17 -3.05 0.63
N ASP A 62 24.42 -2.97 1.94
CA ASP A 62 23.38 -3.19 2.95
C ASP A 62 22.20 -2.22 2.80
N VAL A 63 22.48 -0.94 2.56
CA VAL A 63 21.43 0.05 2.28
C VAL A 63 20.68 -0.26 0.99
N ALA A 64 21.37 -0.69 -0.08
CA ALA A 64 20.73 -1.09 -1.33
C ALA A 64 19.81 -2.32 -1.15
N ASP A 65 20.23 -3.29 -0.35
CA ASP A 65 19.44 -4.49 -0.04
C ASP A 65 18.19 -4.12 0.79
N HIS A 66 18.35 -3.29 1.81
CA HIS A 66 17.23 -2.77 2.60
C HIS A 66 16.24 -1.97 1.75
N LEU A 67 16.76 -1.12 0.87
CA LEU A 67 15.94 -0.32 -0.04
C LEU A 67 15.15 -1.20 -1.02
N THR A 68 15.78 -2.27 -1.53
CA THR A 68 15.11 -3.25 -2.40
C THR A 68 13.95 -3.91 -1.66
N ARG A 69 14.20 -4.42 -0.45
CA ARG A 69 13.16 -5.02 0.40
C ARG A 69 12.02 -4.04 0.72
N ALA A 70 12.35 -2.79 1.01
CA ALA A 70 11.34 -1.76 1.28
C ALA A 70 10.47 -1.48 0.04
N ASN A 71 11.07 -1.37 -1.15
CA ASN A 71 10.33 -1.17 -2.39
C ASN A 71 9.41 -2.35 -2.72
N GLU A 72 9.85 -3.59 -2.46
CA GLU A 72 9.01 -4.80 -2.62
C GLU A 72 7.81 -4.78 -1.67
N GLN A 73 8.02 -4.41 -0.40
CA GLN A 73 6.94 -4.29 0.59
C GLN A 73 5.91 -3.22 0.19
N VAL A 74 6.39 -2.06 -0.28
CA VAL A 74 5.55 -0.95 -0.75
C VAL A 74 4.66 -1.39 -1.91
N GLU A 75 5.23 -2.11 -2.87
CA GLU A 75 4.48 -2.65 -3.98
C GLU A 75 3.46 -3.71 -3.52
N GLY A 76 3.80 -4.54 -2.54
CA GLY A 76 2.86 -5.47 -1.90
C GLY A 76 1.69 -4.75 -1.22
N LEU A 77 1.98 -3.68 -0.47
CA LEU A 77 0.97 -2.87 0.20
C LEU A 77 0.04 -2.16 -0.79
N ASP A 78 0.55 -1.64 -1.90
CA ASP A 78 -0.29 -0.99 -2.93
C ASP A 78 -1.30 -1.95 -3.54
N ARG A 79 -0.88 -3.20 -3.82
CA ARG A 79 -1.78 -4.26 -4.29
C ARG A 79 -2.83 -4.61 -3.23
N LEU A 80 -2.41 -4.89 -2.00
CA LEU A 80 -3.33 -5.24 -0.91
C LEU A 80 -4.37 -4.13 -0.66
N LEU A 81 -3.96 -2.87 -0.65
CA LEU A 81 -4.89 -1.74 -0.49
C LEU A 81 -5.87 -1.63 -1.66
N SER A 82 -5.43 -1.92 -2.88
CA SER A 82 -6.29 -1.94 -4.07
C SER A 82 -7.31 -3.09 -4.02
N ASP A 83 -6.87 -4.27 -3.58
CA ASP A 83 -7.71 -5.45 -3.43
C ASP A 83 -8.77 -5.23 -2.34
N ILE A 84 -8.37 -4.70 -1.18
CA ILE A 84 -9.27 -4.39 -0.07
C ILE A 84 -10.29 -3.33 -0.47
N LEU A 85 -9.87 -2.27 -1.19
CA LEU A 85 -10.81 -1.26 -1.69
C LEU A 85 -11.85 -1.88 -2.63
N SER A 86 -11.40 -2.73 -3.54
CA SER A 86 -12.28 -3.41 -4.51
C SER A 86 -13.28 -4.34 -3.81
N ALA A 87 -12.80 -5.12 -2.83
CA ALA A 87 -13.65 -5.98 -2.00
C ALA A 87 -14.69 -5.18 -1.20
N HIS A 88 -14.28 -4.05 -0.60
CA HIS A 88 -15.17 -3.16 0.14
C HIS A 88 -16.28 -2.59 -0.76
N LEU A 89 -15.94 -2.12 -1.96
CA LEU A 89 -16.92 -1.62 -2.94
C LEU A 89 -17.87 -2.73 -3.42
N ALA A 90 -17.37 -3.94 -3.66
CA ALA A 90 -18.21 -5.08 -4.03
C ALA A 90 -19.20 -5.44 -2.92
N GLN A 91 -18.75 -5.49 -1.66
CA GLN A 91 -19.62 -5.73 -0.50
C GLN A 91 -20.71 -4.66 -0.36
N MET A 92 -20.39 -3.38 -0.61
CA MET A 92 -21.39 -2.30 -0.62
C MET A 92 -22.45 -2.51 -1.71
N GLY A 93 -22.03 -2.91 -2.91
CA GLY A 93 -22.95 -3.17 -4.03
C GLY A 93 -23.92 -4.31 -3.72
N VAL A 94 -23.44 -5.40 -3.10
CA VAL A 94 -24.29 -6.52 -2.66
C VAL A 94 -25.32 -6.06 -1.64
N ARG A 95 -24.90 -5.31 -0.60
CA ARG A 95 -25.83 -4.78 0.41
C ARG A 95 -26.89 -3.86 -0.20
N GLN A 96 -26.49 -2.98 -1.12
CA GLN A 96 -27.43 -2.09 -1.81
C GLN A 96 -28.45 -2.87 -2.66
N ASN A 97 -28.03 -3.96 -3.30
CA ASN A 97 -28.93 -4.82 -4.06
C ASN A 97 -29.95 -5.53 -3.15
N ASP A 98 -29.48 -6.09 -2.04
CA ASP A 98 -30.35 -6.74 -1.05
C ASP A 98 -31.37 -5.78 -0.45
N ASP A 99 -30.97 -4.55 -0.14
CA ASP A 99 -31.88 -3.50 0.35
C ASP A 99 -32.94 -3.13 -0.70
N MET A 100 -32.54 -3.01 -1.96
CA MET A 100 -33.46 -2.76 -3.07
C MET A 100 -34.47 -3.90 -3.25
N ARG A 101 -34.03 -5.17 -3.22
CA ARG A 101 -34.92 -6.34 -3.33
C ARG A 101 -35.92 -6.38 -2.19
N LYS A 102 -35.49 -6.07 -0.96
CA LYS A 102 -36.40 -5.95 0.18
C LYS A 102 -37.46 -4.89 -0.10
N ILE A 103 -37.08 -3.65 -0.44
CA ILE A 103 -38.04 -2.56 -0.70
C ILE A 103 -39.05 -2.91 -1.79
N SER A 104 -38.61 -3.55 -2.89
CA SER A 104 -39.49 -3.92 -4.00
C SER A 104 -40.43 -5.10 -3.72
N ALA A 105 -40.22 -5.81 -2.61
CA ALA A 105 -41.01 -6.99 -2.24
C ALA A 105 -42.14 -6.68 -1.22
N TRP A 106 -42.33 -5.42 -0.84
CA TRP A 106 -43.43 -4.93 -0.01
C TRP A 106 -44.49 -4.20 -0.84
#